data_AF-A0A3B0QZ84-F1
#
_entry.id   AF-A0A3B0QZ84-F1
#
_cell.length_a   1.000
_cell.length_b   1.000
_cell.length_c   1.000
_cell.angle_alpha   90.00
_cell.angle_beta   90.00
_cell.angle_gamma   90.00
#
_symmetry.space_group_name_H-M   'P 1'
#
loop_
_entity.id
_entity.type
_entity.pdbx_description
1 polymer ?
#
loop_
_entity_poly.entity_id
_entity_poly.type
_entity_poly.pdbx_seq_one_letter_code
_entity_poly.pdbx_strand_id
1 'polypeptide(L)'
;MVLLESDINTCVDPLYELCIRHCEGCCCNPWWGVIRYSLVRPLGLTRLGDFKAELLRSIHERVDRIKKNYVTNEDPPRVLFNDPQTYNVVVEKVTPAVDGNGSLSFNLIGMFAFKCLFYNDDKQCSIHPSSLGKDIRPPHCAELGNPNSGPGEKGYCRIVGAAIESGADPDAIARAIENDKGISAKHMSDGFSTAVAAAESVIVQIKDYCEKNLPHLTAQRSSEKPGRNDPCHCGSGVKYKKCHGR
;
A
#
# COMPACT_ATOMS: atom_id res chain seq x y z
N MET A 1 -23.87 42.94 -17.70
CA MET A 1 -22.70 43.83 -17.55
C MET A 1 -22.90 44.67 -16.31
N VAL A 2 -22.56 44.11 -15.15
CA VAL A 2 -22.39 44.85 -13.90
C VAL A 2 -21.07 44.35 -13.35
N LEU A 3 -20.06 45.20 -13.48
CA LEU A 3 -18.73 45.01 -12.92
C LEU A 3 -18.86 45.24 -11.42
N LEU A 4 -18.72 44.16 -10.64
CA LEU A 4 -18.39 44.29 -9.23
C LEU A 4 -16.88 44.12 -9.13
N GLU A 5 -16.23 45.24 -8.86
CA GLU A 5 -14.87 45.31 -8.34
C GLU A 5 -14.78 44.32 -7.16
N SER A 6 -13.98 43.28 -7.31
CA SER A 6 -13.67 42.36 -6.21
C SER A 6 -12.27 42.67 -5.74
N ASP A 7 -12.22 43.08 -4.47
CA ASP A 7 -11.04 43.38 -3.69
C ASP A 7 -9.92 42.35 -3.88
N ILE A 8 -8.71 42.86 -4.02
CA ILE A 8 -7.48 42.11 -3.86
C ILE A 8 -7.37 41.75 -2.36
N ASN A 9 -7.96 40.63 -1.93
CA ASN A 9 -7.51 39.93 -0.72
C ASN A 9 -8.17 38.54 -0.53
N THR A 10 -7.30 37.54 -0.31
CA THR A 10 -7.60 36.19 0.17
C THR A 10 -8.40 35.29 -0.78
N CYS A 11 -7.78 34.85 -1.88
CA CYS A 11 -8.19 33.59 -2.52
C CYS A 11 -7.81 32.45 -1.56
N VAL A 12 -8.71 32.12 -0.64
CA VAL A 12 -8.48 31.03 0.28
C VAL A 12 -8.62 29.74 -0.53
N ASP A 13 -7.51 29.03 -0.71
CA ASP A 13 -7.50 27.72 -1.36
C ASP A 13 -8.59 26.84 -0.71
N PRO A 14 -9.60 26.36 -1.45
CA PRO A 14 -10.65 25.50 -0.89
C PRO A 14 -10.08 24.28 -0.17
N LEU A 15 -8.90 23.80 -0.58
CA LEU A 15 -8.16 22.75 0.10
C LEU A 15 -7.56 23.24 1.42
N TYR A 16 -7.16 24.50 1.54
CA TYR A 16 -6.69 25.05 2.82
C TYR A 16 -7.81 25.09 3.86
N GLU A 17 -9.00 25.62 3.53
CA GLU A 17 -10.12 25.65 4.47
C GLU A 17 -10.52 24.25 4.92
N LEU A 18 -10.61 23.31 3.99
CA LEU A 18 -11.01 21.94 4.31
C LEU A 18 -9.90 21.16 5.03
N CYS A 19 -8.68 21.14 4.51
CA CYS A 19 -7.60 20.32 5.05
C CYS A 19 -7.04 20.89 6.36
N ILE A 20 -6.87 22.22 6.47
CA ILE A 20 -6.24 22.83 7.65
C ILE A 20 -7.28 23.23 8.70
N ARG A 21 -8.40 23.86 8.31
CA ARG A 21 -9.36 24.32 9.32
C ARG A 21 -10.37 23.27 9.76
N HIS A 22 -10.79 22.36 8.87
CA HIS A 22 -11.84 21.38 9.18
C HIS A 22 -11.26 20.01 9.57
N CYS A 23 -10.38 19.44 8.74
CA CYS A 23 -9.73 18.15 9.00
C CYS A 23 -8.51 18.26 9.94
N GLU A 24 -7.98 19.47 10.16
CA GLU A 24 -6.78 19.71 10.97
C GLU A 24 -5.55 18.88 10.52
N GLY A 25 -5.45 18.60 9.22
CA GLY A 25 -4.35 17.80 8.65
C GLY A 25 -4.45 16.30 8.96
N CYS A 26 -5.63 15.79 9.30
CA CYS A 26 -5.89 14.36 9.54
C CYS A 26 -5.38 13.44 8.42
N CYS A 27 -5.46 13.85 7.15
CA CYS A 27 -4.95 13.09 6.01
C CYS A 27 -3.43 13.26 5.76
N CYS A 28 -2.76 14.15 6.51
CA CYS A 28 -1.33 14.44 6.40
C CYS A 28 -0.51 13.93 7.59
N ASN A 29 -1.17 13.47 8.66
CA ASN A 29 -0.53 12.99 9.89
C ASN A 29 -1.14 11.67 10.42
N PRO A 30 -0.67 10.51 9.92
CA PRO A 30 0.26 10.37 8.80
C PRO A 30 -0.40 10.63 7.46
N TRP A 31 0.42 10.95 6.46
CA TRP A 31 0.00 10.84 5.07
C TRP A 31 0.06 9.37 4.64
N TRP A 32 -1.04 8.84 4.10
CA TRP A 32 -1.13 7.46 3.66
C TRP A 32 -0.92 7.31 2.15
N GLY A 33 0.16 6.64 1.76
CA GLY A 33 0.35 6.15 0.40
C GLY A 33 -0.39 4.83 0.22
N VAL A 34 -1.56 4.87 -0.42
CA VAL A 34 -2.39 3.69 -0.69
C VAL A 34 -2.24 3.25 -2.14
N ILE A 35 -1.73 2.05 -2.37
CA ILE A 35 -1.40 1.52 -3.69
C ILE A 35 -1.98 0.12 -3.83
N ARG A 36 -2.85 -0.09 -4.82
CA ARG A 36 -3.32 -1.43 -5.23
C ARG A 36 -2.41 -1.99 -6.31
N TYR A 37 -2.01 -3.23 -6.18
CA TYR A 37 -1.14 -3.87 -7.16
C TYR A 37 -1.30 -5.38 -7.17
N SER A 38 -0.87 -6.00 -8.26
CA SER A 38 -0.88 -7.45 -8.39
C SER A 38 0.54 -8.00 -8.53
N LEU A 39 0.73 -9.20 -7.99
CA LEU A 39 1.92 -10.02 -8.22
C LEU A 39 1.49 -11.37 -8.78
N VAL A 40 2.22 -11.86 -9.77
CA VAL A 40 2.02 -13.21 -10.31
C VAL A 40 3.26 -14.02 -10.01
N ARG A 41 3.06 -15.16 -9.33
CA ARG A 41 4.14 -16.04 -8.95
C ARG A 41 4.06 -17.36 -9.70
N PRO A 42 5.03 -17.63 -10.59
CA PRO A 42 5.17 -18.94 -11.22
C PRO A 42 5.36 -20.02 -10.16
N LEU A 43 4.75 -21.19 -10.36
CA LEU A 43 4.88 -22.36 -9.47
C LEU A 43 4.39 -22.11 -8.03
N GLY A 44 3.50 -21.13 -7.83
CA GLY A 44 2.74 -20.92 -6.60
C GLY A 44 3.60 -20.61 -5.37
N LEU A 45 3.42 -21.38 -4.29
CA LEU A 45 4.09 -21.17 -3.01
C LEU A 45 5.39 -21.97 -2.84
N THR A 46 5.90 -22.58 -3.90
CA THR A 46 7.23 -23.20 -3.85
C THR A 46 8.30 -22.14 -3.55
N ARG A 47 9.38 -22.52 -2.84
CA ARG A 47 10.51 -21.63 -2.51
C ARG A 47 10.09 -20.31 -1.83
N LEU A 48 9.46 -20.38 -0.65
CA LEU A 48 8.95 -19.20 0.07
C LEU A 48 10.00 -18.10 0.33
N GLY A 49 11.28 -18.44 0.45
CA GLY A 49 12.37 -17.46 0.62
C GLY A 49 12.46 -16.49 -0.56
N ASP A 50 12.36 -16.99 -1.79
CA ASP A 50 12.37 -16.13 -2.98
C ASP A 50 11.10 -15.29 -3.06
N PHE A 51 9.96 -15.81 -2.56
CA PHE A 51 8.72 -15.04 -2.52
C PHE A 51 8.87 -13.83 -1.62
N LYS A 52 9.46 -14.05 -0.44
CA LYS A 52 9.70 -13.00 0.54
C LYS A 52 10.57 -11.90 -0.05
N ALA A 53 11.64 -12.28 -0.76
CA ALA A 53 12.50 -11.32 -1.44
C ALA A 53 11.74 -10.52 -2.52
N GLU A 54 10.88 -11.19 -3.30
CA GLU A 54 10.05 -10.55 -4.31
C GLU A 54 9.01 -9.59 -3.71
N LEU A 55 8.31 -10.00 -2.67
CA LEU A 55 7.36 -9.17 -1.93
C LEU A 55 8.05 -7.95 -1.33
N LEU A 56 9.18 -8.15 -0.65
CA LEU A 56 9.94 -7.06 -0.05
C LEU A 56 10.41 -6.06 -1.10
N ARG A 57 10.96 -6.54 -2.23
CA ARG A 57 11.34 -5.68 -3.35
C ARG A 57 10.15 -4.89 -3.87
N SER A 58 8.99 -5.54 -4.04
CA SER A 58 7.77 -4.88 -4.53
C SER A 58 7.28 -3.77 -3.58
N ILE A 59 7.45 -3.95 -2.27
CA ILE A 59 7.10 -2.94 -1.26
C ILE A 59 8.07 -1.75 -1.37
N HIS A 60 9.38 -2.01 -1.40
CA HIS A 60 10.40 -0.96 -1.52
C HIS A 60 10.26 -0.15 -2.81
N GLU A 61 10.04 -0.80 -3.96
CA GLU A 61 9.83 -0.10 -5.24
C GLU A 61 8.71 0.94 -5.16
N ARG A 62 7.63 0.64 -4.43
CA ARG A 62 6.48 1.55 -4.24
C ARG A 62 6.80 2.67 -3.27
N VAL A 63 7.42 2.35 -2.14
CA VAL A 63 7.85 3.34 -1.14
C VAL A 63 8.85 4.32 -1.73
N ASP A 64 9.85 3.83 -2.45
CA ASP A 64 10.85 4.66 -3.11
C ASP A 64 10.24 5.51 -4.22
N ARG A 65 9.26 4.97 -4.97
CA ARG A 65 8.50 5.77 -5.95
C ARG A 65 7.74 6.91 -5.28
N ILE A 66 7.13 6.70 -4.12
CA ILE A 66 6.47 7.77 -3.37
C ILE A 66 7.51 8.82 -2.94
N LYS A 67 8.57 8.41 -2.24
CA LYS A 67 9.62 9.31 -1.74
C LYS A 67 10.25 10.16 -2.85
N LYS A 68 10.52 9.54 -4.00
CA LYS A 68 11.15 10.22 -5.15
C LYS A 68 10.26 11.28 -5.80
N ASN A 69 8.94 11.07 -5.82
CA ASN A 69 8.05 11.93 -6.60
C ASN A 69 7.20 12.90 -5.76
N TYR A 70 7.13 12.69 -4.44
CA TYR A 70 6.55 13.65 -3.51
C TYR A 70 7.63 14.64 -3.09
N VAL A 71 7.88 15.61 -3.97
CA VAL A 71 8.84 16.69 -3.78
C VAL A 71 8.17 18.06 -3.98
N THR A 72 8.71 19.12 -3.39
CA THR A 72 8.25 20.49 -3.65
C THR A 72 8.51 20.88 -5.12
N ASN A 73 7.75 21.84 -5.64
CA ASN A 73 7.91 22.37 -7.01
C ASN A 73 9.05 23.42 -7.13
N GLU A 74 9.85 23.58 -6.08
CA GLU A 74 10.96 24.52 -6.02
C GLU A 74 12.19 23.99 -6.76
N ASP A 75 13.16 24.87 -7.04
CA ASP A 75 14.46 24.52 -7.58
C ASP A 75 15.58 24.91 -6.58
N PRO A 76 16.31 23.95 -5.97
CA PRO A 76 16.14 22.50 -6.12
C PRO A 76 14.91 21.95 -5.37
N PRO A 77 14.32 20.84 -5.83
CA PRO A 77 13.16 20.23 -5.20
C PRO A 77 13.53 19.58 -3.85
N ARG A 78 12.66 19.72 -2.86
CA ARG A 78 12.83 19.13 -1.52
C ARG A 78 11.86 17.97 -1.33
N VAL A 79 12.33 16.84 -0.81
CA VAL A 79 11.49 15.68 -0.52
C VAL A 79 10.51 15.96 0.61
N LEU A 80 9.28 15.45 0.49
CA LEU A 80 8.26 15.56 1.55
C LEU A 80 8.40 14.46 2.60
N PHE A 81 9.00 13.32 2.27
CA PHE A 81 8.95 12.11 3.09
C PHE A 81 10.30 11.41 3.21
N ASN A 82 10.54 10.84 4.39
CA ASN A 82 11.53 9.78 4.61
C ASN A 82 10.86 8.40 4.42
N ASP A 83 11.38 7.36 5.06
CA ASP A 83 10.71 6.06 5.11
C ASP A 83 9.39 6.12 5.89
N PRO A 84 8.42 5.26 5.55
CA PRO A 84 7.20 5.12 6.31
C PRO A 84 7.48 4.75 7.77
N GLN A 85 6.70 5.32 8.68
CA GLN A 85 6.68 4.85 10.08
C GLN A 85 5.91 3.54 10.23
N THR A 86 4.97 3.28 9.32
CA THR A 86 4.14 2.07 9.31
C THR A 86 3.95 1.53 7.90
N TYR A 87 4.10 0.22 7.76
CA TYR A 87 3.86 -0.55 6.56
C TYR A 87 2.69 -1.49 6.81
N ASN A 88 1.58 -1.28 6.11
CA ASN A 88 0.43 -2.19 6.16
C ASN A 88 0.15 -2.72 4.76
N VAL A 89 0.35 -4.02 4.55
CA VAL A 89 0.12 -4.67 3.26
C VAL A 89 -0.95 -5.73 3.43
N VAL A 90 -2.06 -5.56 2.74
CA VAL A 90 -3.24 -6.42 2.84
C VAL A 90 -3.38 -7.27 1.59
N VAL A 91 -3.72 -8.54 1.78
CA VAL A 91 -4.08 -9.45 0.70
C VAL A 91 -5.56 -9.27 0.37
N GLU A 92 -5.87 -8.66 -0.76
CA GLU A 92 -7.25 -8.44 -1.21
C GLU A 92 -7.83 -9.69 -1.88
N LYS A 93 -7.02 -10.36 -2.71
CA LYS A 93 -7.46 -11.53 -3.46
C LYS A 93 -6.31 -12.47 -3.77
N VAL A 94 -6.56 -13.77 -3.72
CA VAL A 94 -5.65 -14.81 -4.21
C VAL A 94 -6.39 -15.70 -5.20
N THR A 95 -5.85 -15.84 -6.41
CA THR A 95 -6.45 -16.65 -7.48
C THR A 95 -5.39 -17.50 -8.18
N PRO A 96 -5.71 -18.73 -8.61
CA PRO A 96 -4.90 -19.43 -9.60
C PRO A 96 -4.72 -18.56 -10.85
N ALA A 97 -3.51 -18.51 -11.40
CA ALA A 97 -3.27 -17.81 -12.66
C ALA A 97 -3.84 -18.62 -13.83
N VAL A 98 -4.21 -17.93 -14.92
CA VAL A 98 -4.79 -18.52 -16.13
C VAL A 98 -3.68 -19.09 -17.03
N ASP A 99 -2.79 -19.91 -16.48
CA ASP A 99 -1.65 -20.48 -17.21
C ASP A 99 -1.55 -22.02 -17.11
N GLY A 100 -2.36 -22.65 -16.26
CA GLY A 100 -2.38 -24.11 -16.07
C GLY A 100 -1.15 -24.68 -15.36
N ASN A 101 -0.18 -23.85 -14.96
CA ASN A 101 1.12 -24.26 -14.43
C ASN A 101 1.21 -24.14 -12.89
N GLY A 102 0.07 -24.03 -12.21
CA GLY A 102 0.01 -23.88 -10.76
C GLY A 102 0.51 -22.52 -10.25
N SER A 103 0.58 -21.52 -11.12
CA SER A 103 0.93 -20.15 -10.74
C SER A 103 -0.20 -19.51 -9.92
N LEU A 104 0.16 -18.58 -9.05
CA LEU A 104 -0.78 -17.82 -8.23
C LEU A 104 -0.68 -16.33 -8.56
N SER A 105 -1.83 -15.68 -8.65
CA SER A 105 -1.95 -14.24 -8.72
C SER A 105 -2.48 -13.72 -7.38
N PHE A 106 -1.86 -12.64 -6.90
CA PHE A 106 -2.20 -11.99 -5.64
C PHE A 106 -2.52 -10.53 -5.92
N ASN A 107 -3.70 -10.07 -5.50
CA ASN A 107 -4.01 -8.64 -5.43
C ASN A 107 -3.71 -8.16 -4.02
N LEU A 108 -2.89 -7.13 -3.93
CA LEU A 108 -2.39 -6.54 -2.70
C LEU A 108 -2.78 -5.07 -2.62
N ILE A 109 -2.97 -4.59 -1.39
CA ILE A 109 -3.10 -3.18 -1.07
C ILE A 109 -1.96 -2.81 -0.14
N GLY A 110 -1.00 -2.03 -0.64
CA GLY A 110 0.05 -1.42 0.18
C GLY A 110 -0.41 -0.08 0.72
N MET A 111 -0.37 0.08 2.03
CA MET A 111 -0.73 1.30 2.77
C MET A 111 0.47 1.70 3.62
N PHE A 112 1.12 2.78 3.23
CA PHE A 112 2.37 3.23 3.83
C PHE A 112 2.15 4.57 4.52
N ALA A 113 2.35 4.63 5.83
CA ALA A 113 2.15 5.85 6.61
C ALA A 113 3.44 6.66 6.67
N PHE A 114 3.45 7.82 6.02
CA PHE A 114 4.58 8.73 6.01
C PHE A 114 4.34 9.92 6.94
N LYS A 115 5.39 10.37 7.62
CA LYS A 115 5.41 11.68 8.27
C LYS A 115 5.90 12.72 7.27
N CYS A 116 5.08 13.72 6.98
CA CYS A 116 5.48 14.85 6.13
C CYS A 116 6.54 15.69 6.86
N LEU A 117 7.66 15.98 6.19
CA LEU A 117 8.77 16.79 6.73
C LEU A 117 8.42 18.27 6.89
N PHE A 118 7.33 18.71 6.25
CA PHE A 118 6.84 20.09 6.31
C PHE A 118 5.64 20.27 7.23
N TYR A 119 5.13 19.18 7.81
CA TYR A 119 4.02 19.20 8.76
C TYR A 119 4.56 19.14 10.19
N ASN A 120 4.22 20.15 11.00
CA ASN A 120 4.66 20.27 12.38
C ASN A 120 3.60 19.82 13.39
N ASP A 121 3.97 19.80 14.67
CA ASP A 121 3.10 19.34 15.76
C ASP A 121 1.92 20.31 16.02
N ASP A 122 2.04 21.57 15.59
CA ASP A 122 0.97 22.57 15.60
C ASP A 122 -0.04 22.39 14.45
N LYS A 123 0.05 21.25 13.74
CA LYS A 123 -0.81 20.87 12.62
C LYS A 123 -0.70 21.80 11.41
N GLN A 124 0.44 22.46 11.26
CA GLN A 124 0.71 23.38 10.15
C GLN A 124 1.65 22.73 9.14
N CYS A 125 1.27 22.86 7.87
CA CYS A 125 2.09 22.43 6.75
C CYS A 125 2.74 23.67 6.11
N SER A 126 4.07 23.78 6.21
CA SER A 126 4.80 24.98 5.79
C SER A 126 4.90 25.15 4.27
N ILE A 127 4.42 24.19 3.48
CA ILE A 127 4.43 24.24 2.01
C ILE A 127 3.09 24.68 1.43
N HIS A 128 2.07 24.93 2.26
CA HIS A 128 0.79 25.48 1.79
C HIS A 128 0.91 26.96 1.38
N PRO A 129 0.16 27.40 0.35
CA PRO A 129 0.12 28.80 -0.06
C PRO A 129 -0.30 29.76 1.06
N SER A 130 -1.19 29.31 1.96
CA SER A 130 -1.62 30.09 3.13
C SER A 130 -0.48 30.41 4.09
N SER A 131 0.57 29.57 4.13
CA SER A 131 1.74 29.74 4.98
C SER A 131 2.82 30.61 4.32
N LEU A 132 2.98 30.53 2.99
CA LEU A 132 4.11 31.16 2.27
C LEU A 132 3.70 32.26 1.27
N GLY A 133 2.42 32.47 1.02
CA GLY A 133 1.92 33.29 -0.09
C GLY A 133 2.19 32.70 -1.49
N LYS A 134 2.82 31.52 -1.57
CA LYS A 134 3.10 30.78 -2.81
C LYS A 134 2.81 29.28 -2.63
N ASP A 135 2.22 28.65 -3.63
CA ASP A 135 2.02 27.19 -3.62
C ASP A 135 3.30 26.48 -4.03
N ILE A 136 3.93 25.77 -3.09
CA ILE A 136 5.10 24.94 -3.38
C ILE A 136 4.85 23.45 -3.19
N ARG A 137 3.59 23.06 -3.00
CA ARG A 137 3.19 21.66 -2.91
C ARG A 137 3.44 20.98 -4.26
N PRO A 138 3.71 19.66 -4.27
CA PRO A 138 3.63 18.92 -5.51
C PRO A 138 2.20 18.99 -6.09
N PRO A 139 2.05 18.90 -7.42
CA PRO A 139 0.75 18.99 -8.10
C PRO A 139 -0.27 17.93 -7.64
N HIS A 140 0.17 16.87 -6.98
CA HIS A 140 -0.62 15.69 -6.60
C HIS A 140 -1.02 15.63 -5.11
N CYS A 141 -0.65 16.63 -4.29
CA CYS A 141 -1.08 16.67 -2.88
C CYS A 141 -2.61 16.68 -2.72
N ALA A 142 -3.33 17.28 -3.68
CA ALA A 142 -4.79 17.36 -3.68
C ALA A 142 -5.48 16.08 -4.20
N GLU A 143 -4.81 15.32 -5.07
CA GLU A 143 -5.37 14.12 -5.71
C GLU A 143 -5.06 12.82 -4.95
N LEU A 144 -4.29 12.89 -3.85
CA LEU A 144 -3.84 11.74 -3.04
C LEU A 144 -3.37 10.53 -3.86
N GLY A 145 -2.79 10.78 -5.03
CA GLY A 145 -2.29 9.83 -6.03
C GLY A 145 -2.52 10.42 -7.44
N ASN A 146 -1.52 10.82 -8.23
CA ASN A 146 -0.13 10.35 -8.32
C ASN A 146 0.66 11.21 -9.33
N PRO A 147 2.01 11.25 -9.29
CA PRO A 147 2.81 11.60 -10.47
C PRO A 147 3.24 10.40 -11.33
N ASN A 148 3.10 9.15 -10.87
CA ASN A 148 3.51 7.93 -11.57
C ASN A 148 2.65 6.69 -11.18
N SER A 149 1.32 6.78 -11.32
CA SER A 149 0.44 5.61 -11.12
C SER A 149 0.83 4.50 -12.08
N GLY A 150 1.08 3.31 -11.54
CA GLY A 150 0.96 2.11 -12.36
C GLY A 150 -0.46 2.02 -12.94
N PRO A 151 -0.66 1.39 -14.12
CA PRO A 151 -2.01 1.19 -14.66
C PRO A 151 -2.95 0.58 -13.60
N GLY A 152 -4.01 1.30 -13.22
CA GLY A 152 -5.00 0.86 -12.23
C GLY A 152 -4.83 1.41 -10.80
N GLU A 153 -3.77 2.14 -10.49
CA GLU A 153 -3.59 2.81 -9.18
C GLU A 153 -4.37 4.15 -9.12
N LYS A 154 -5.16 4.38 -8.07
CA LYS A 154 -5.93 5.63 -7.85
C LYS A 154 -5.79 6.13 -6.41
N GLY A 155 -5.56 7.43 -6.27
CA GLY A 155 -5.68 8.19 -5.02
C GLY A 155 -7.08 8.73 -4.79
N TYR A 156 -7.54 8.84 -3.54
CA TYR A 156 -8.82 9.47 -3.23
C TYR A 156 -8.81 10.04 -1.81
N CYS A 157 -9.13 11.33 -1.67
CA CYS A 157 -9.40 11.95 -0.37
C CYS A 157 -10.89 11.87 -0.07
N ARG A 158 -11.28 11.09 0.94
CA ARG A 158 -12.68 10.94 1.35
C ARG A 158 -13.30 12.26 1.78
N ILE A 159 -12.52 13.14 2.38
CA ILE A 159 -13.00 14.42 2.91
C ILE A 159 -13.24 15.41 1.78
N VAL A 160 -12.30 15.52 0.82
CA VAL A 160 -12.50 16.33 -0.40
C VAL A 160 -13.67 15.78 -1.22
N GLY A 161 -13.74 14.45 -1.39
CA GLY A 161 -14.86 13.80 -2.08
C GLY A 161 -16.20 14.12 -1.40
N ALA A 162 -16.30 13.98 -0.08
CA ALA A 162 -17.50 14.33 0.66
C ALA A 162 -17.86 15.82 0.53
N ALA A 163 -16.88 16.72 0.60
CA ALA A 163 -17.11 18.16 0.42
C ALA A 163 -17.66 18.46 -0.98
N ILE A 164 -17.11 17.86 -2.03
CA ILE A 164 -17.58 18.06 -3.41
C ILE A 164 -18.99 17.47 -3.59
N GLU A 165 -19.20 16.23 -3.19
CA GLU A 165 -20.46 15.49 -3.41
C GLU A 165 -21.64 16.09 -2.64
N SER A 166 -21.38 16.66 -1.45
CA SER A 166 -22.41 17.24 -0.60
C SER A 166 -22.63 18.74 -0.78
N GLY A 167 -21.84 19.41 -1.62
CA GLY A 167 -21.88 20.87 -1.72
C GLY A 167 -21.36 21.57 -0.46
N ALA A 168 -20.32 21.01 0.16
CA ALA A 168 -19.70 21.46 1.41
C ALA A 168 -20.62 21.40 2.65
N ASP A 169 -21.47 20.38 2.74
CA ASP A 169 -22.27 20.11 3.95
C ASP A 169 -21.36 19.80 5.15
N PRO A 170 -21.42 20.58 6.25
CA PRO A 170 -20.57 20.38 7.42
C PRO A 170 -20.72 18.99 8.05
N ASP A 171 -21.93 18.43 8.07
CA ASP A 171 -22.18 17.12 8.69
C ASP A 171 -21.60 15.98 7.84
N ALA A 172 -21.70 16.06 6.50
CA ALA A 172 -21.05 15.12 5.60
C ALA A 172 -19.52 15.16 5.73
N ILE A 173 -18.94 16.36 5.82
CA ILE A 173 -17.50 16.54 6.03
C ILE A 173 -17.08 15.98 7.40
N ALA A 174 -17.81 16.25 8.48
CA ALA A 174 -17.52 15.74 9.81
C ALA A 174 -17.56 14.19 9.86
N ARG A 175 -18.57 13.57 9.24
CA ARG A 175 -18.64 12.10 9.11
C ARG A 175 -17.47 11.53 8.32
N ALA A 176 -17.05 12.21 7.24
CA ALA A 176 -15.90 11.79 6.44
C ALA A 176 -14.60 11.86 7.25
N ILE A 177 -14.40 12.91 8.05
CA ILE A 177 -13.24 13.08 8.94
C ILE A 177 -13.20 11.97 9.99
N GLU A 178 -14.31 11.69 10.68
CA GLU A 178 -14.35 10.65 11.71
C GLU A 178 -14.06 9.26 11.13
N ASN A 179 -14.63 8.97 9.95
CA ASN A 179 -14.35 7.72 9.25
C ASN A 179 -12.87 7.61 8.87
N ASP A 180 -12.26 8.68 8.33
CA ASP A 180 -10.84 8.68 7.94
C ASP A 180 -9.90 8.52 9.15
N LYS A 181 -10.24 9.14 10.29
CA LYS A 181 -9.54 8.94 11.57
C LYS A 181 -9.62 7.48 12.03
N GLY A 182 -10.80 6.88 12.00
CA GLY A 182 -11.01 5.48 12.37
C GLY A 182 -10.24 4.51 11.46
N ILE A 183 -10.29 4.74 10.15
CA ILE A 183 -9.55 3.97 9.14
C ILE A 183 -8.04 4.10 9.37
N SER A 184 -7.53 5.32 9.56
CA SER A 184 -6.12 5.58 9.81
C SER A 184 -5.64 4.91 11.09
N ALA A 185 -6.38 5.03 12.18
CA ALA A 185 -6.06 4.38 13.46
C ALA A 185 -6.01 2.85 13.32
N LYS A 186 -6.97 2.26 12.59
CA LYS A 186 -6.97 0.83 12.29
C LYS A 186 -5.74 0.42 11.49
N HIS A 187 -5.40 1.14 10.42
CA HIS A 187 -4.24 0.80 9.61
C HIS A 187 -2.91 0.98 10.32
N MET A 188 -2.81 1.94 11.26
CA MET A 188 -1.68 2.05 12.17
C MET A 188 -1.58 0.83 13.08
N SER A 189 -2.69 0.43 13.69
CA SER A 189 -2.74 -0.71 14.62
C SER A 189 -2.42 -2.04 13.95
N ASP A 190 -2.90 -2.24 12.72
CA ASP A 190 -2.72 -3.49 11.97
C ASP A 190 -1.37 -3.54 11.21
N GLY A 191 -0.65 -2.42 11.17
CA GLY A 191 0.57 -2.27 10.40
C GLY A 191 1.82 -2.73 11.14
N PHE A 192 2.95 -2.68 10.42
CA PHE A 192 4.26 -3.08 10.92
C PHE A 192 5.26 -1.93 10.85
N SER A 193 6.23 -1.90 11.76
CA SER A 193 7.28 -0.88 11.76
C SER A 193 8.34 -1.08 10.67
N THR A 194 8.35 -2.23 9.98
CA THR A 194 9.31 -2.52 8.90
C THR A 194 8.63 -3.18 7.70
N ALA A 195 9.18 -2.92 6.51
CA ALA A 195 8.75 -3.59 5.28
C ALA A 195 8.94 -5.11 5.33
N VAL A 196 9.97 -5.59 6.03
CA VAL A 196 10.26 -7.02 6.20
C VAL A 196 9.13 -7.72 6.97
N ALA A 197 8.72 -7.16 8.10
CA ALA A 197 7.63 -7.72 8.91
C ALA A 197 6.29 -7.68 8.16
N ALA A 198 6.03 -6.62 7.39
CA ALA A 198 4.85 -6.55 6.52
C ALA A 198 4.86 -7.65 5.44
N ALA A 199 6.00 -7.88 4.79
CA ALA A 199 6.15 -8.96 3.80
C ALA A 199 5.96 -10.35 4.42
N GLU A 200 6.47 -10.58 5.63
CA GLU A 200 6.27 -11.84 6.37
C GLU A 200 4.80 -12.07 6.70
N SER A 201 4.08 -11.05 7.16
CA SER A 201 2.64 -11.14 7.43
C SER A 201 1.84 -11.51 6.18
N VAL A 202 2.16 -10.91 5.03
CA VAL A 202 1.54 -11.26 3.74
C VAL A 202 1.76 -12.72 3.39
N ILE A 203 2.97 -13.25 3.59
CA ILE A 203 3.28 -14.66 3.33
C ILE A 203 2.42 -15.57 4.21
N VAL A 204 2.30 -15.25 5.51
CA VAL A 204 1.47 -16.02 6.45
C VAL A 204 0.02 -16.04 5.99
N GLN A 205 -0.55 -14.87 5.67
CA GLN A 205 -1.94 -14.77 5.19
C GLN A 205 -2.18 -15.56 3.89
N ILE A 206 -1.27 -15.46 2.93
CA ILE A 206 -1.35 -16.20 1.67
C ILE A 206 -1.26 -17.71 1.93
N LYS A 207 -0.33 -18.14 2.79
CA LYS A 207 -0.17 -19.54 3.14
C LYS A 207 -1.45 -20.10 3.77
N ASP A 208 -1.99 -19.41 4.77
CA ASP A 208 -3.24 -19.79 5.44
C ASP A 208 -4.41 -19.86 4.46
N TYR A 209 -4.50 -18.89 3.54
CA TYR A 209 -5.52 -18.90 2.49
C TYR A 209 -5.37 -20.12 1.57
N CYS A 210 -4.16 -20.39 1.10
CA CYS A 210 -3.89 -21.50 0.20
C CYS A 210 -4.12 -22.86 0.87
N GLU A 211 -3.76 -23.03 2.15
CA GLU A 211 -4.03 -24.26 2.89
C GLU A 211 -5.53 -24.53 3.04
N LYS A 212 -6.32 -23.47 3.27
CA LYS A 212 -7.78 -23.58 3.43
C LYS A 212 -8.52 -23.78 2.10
N ASN A 213 -8.11 -23.06 1.05
CA ASN A 213 -8.90 -22.93 -0.18
C ASN A 213 -8.27 -23.59 -1.40
N LEU A 214 -6.96 -23.81 -1.39
CA LEU A 214 -6.19 -24.33 -2.53
C LEU A 214 -5.21 -25.44 -2.08
N PRO A 215 -5.66 -26.49 -1.36
CA PRO A 215 -4.77 -27.49 -0.76
C PRO A 215 -3.95 -28.27 -1.80
N HIS A 216 -4.43 -28.35 -3.03
CA HIS A 216 -3.71 -28.97 -4.15
C HIS A 216 -2.49 -28.17 -4.61
N LEU A 217 -2.39 -26.88 -4.24
CA LEU A 217 -1.25 -26.00 -4.55
C LEU A 217 -0.26 -25.87 -3.39
N THR A 218 -0.65 -26.22 -2.16
CA THR A 218 0.25 -26.25 -0.98
C THR A 218 0.90 -27.62 -0.77
N ALA A 219 0.30 -28.69 -1.32
CA ALA A 219 0.81 -30.04 -1.22
C ALA A 219 2.00 -30.30 -2.16
N GLN A 220 3.17 -29.71 -1.89
CA GLN A 220 4.42 -30.38 -2.24
C GLN A 220 4.63 -31.54 -1.26
N ARG A 221 3.92 -32.66 -1.46
CA ARG A 221 4.55 -33.96 -1.19
C ARG A 221 5.54 -34.21 -2.33
N SER A 222 6.64 -33.48 -2.34
CA SER A 222 7.88 -34.12 -2.77
C SER A 222 8.35 -34.96 -1.58
N SER A 223 7.62 -36.05 -1.28
CA SER A 223 8.37 -37.26 -1.01
C SER A 223 9.12 -37.48 -2.32
N GLU A 224 10.38 -37.06 -2.41
CA GLU A 224 11.25 -37.50 -3.49
C GLU A 224 10.96 -38.99 -3.65
N LYS A 225 10.48 -39.41 -4.82
CA LYS A 225 10.28 -40.84 -5.07
C LYS A 225 11.65 -41.45 -4.76
N PRO A 226 11.75 -42.39 -3.80
CA PRO A 226 13.03 -42.90 -3.37
C PRO A 226 13.81 -43.31 -4.61
N GLY A 227 15.02 -42.78 -4.74
CA GLY A 227 15.90 -43.07 -5.85
C GLY A 227 16.01 -44.58 -5.99
N ARG A 228 16.20 -45.07 -7.22
CA ARG A 228 16.20 -46.51 -7.51
C ARG A 228 17.16 -47.31 -6.60
N ASN A 229 18.21 -46.66 -6.07
CA ASN A 229 19.18 -47.24 -5.15
C ASN A 229 19.01 -46.88 -3.66
N ASP A 230 18.06 -46.02 -3.30
CA ASP A 230 17.83 -45.58 -1.91
C ASP A 230 17.17 -46.69 -1.08
N PRO A 231 17.30 -46.65 0.27
CA PRO A 231 16.58 -47.57 1.14
C PRO A 231 15.07 -47.56 0.89
N CYS A 232 14.47 -48.75 0.86
CA CYS A 232 13.04 -48.87 0.61
C CYS A 232 12.23 -48.38 1.82
N HIS A 233 11.17 -47.63 1.54
CA HIS A 233 10.31 -47.02 2.56
C HIS A 233 9.53 -48.01 3.45
N CYS A 234 9.55 -49.31 3.15
CA CYS A 234 8.89 -50.35 3.95
C CYS A 234 9.71 -50.81 5.18
N GLY A 235 10.89 -50.22 5.42
CA GLY A 235 11.73 -50.55 6.58
C GLY A 235 12.54 -51.84 6.43
N SER A 236 12.55 -52.46 5.26
CA SER A 236 13.30 -53.71 4.98
C SER A 236 14.82 -53.54 4.92
N GLY A 237 15.33 -52.31 4.84
CA GLY A 237 16.76 -52.01 4.69
C GLY A 237 17.33 -52.30 3.29
N VAL A 238 16.54 -52.82 2.34
CA VAL A 238 17.00 -53.09 0.97
C VAL A 238 16.74 -51.91 0.02
N LYS A 239 17.50 -51.83 -1.09
CA LYS A 239 17.34 -50.77 -2.12
C LYS A 239 15.95 -50.81 -2.75
N TYR A 240 15.35 -49.64 -3.03
CA TYR A 240 13.98 -49.48 -3.56
C TYR A 240 13.70 -50.37 -4.77
N LYS A 241 14.61 -50.42 -5.76
CA LYS A 241 14.48 -51.27 -6.96
C LYS A 241 14.37 -52.76 -6.71
N LYS A 242 14.84 -53.25 -5.56
CA LYS A 242 14.81 -54.66 -5.19
C LYS A 242 13.59 -55.02 -4.35
N CYS A 243 12.75 -54.04 -4.01
CA CYS A 243 11.60 -54.23 -3.13
C CYS A 243 10.32 -53.72 -3.81
N HIS A 244 9.97 -52.45 -3.62
CA HIS A 244 8.74 -51.85 -4.16
C HIS A 244 8.95 -51.14 -5.52
N GLY A 245 10.18 -51.09 -6.03
CA GLY A 245 10.51 -50.47 -7.33
C GLY A 245 10.62 -51.46 -8.49
N ARG A 246 9.78 -52.50 -8.52
CA ARG A 246 9.71 -53.47 -9.64
C ARG A 246 9.15 -52.81 -10.90
#